data_AF-A0A8T5RDG5-F1
#
_entry.id   AF-A0A8T5RDG5-F1
#
_cell.length_a   1.000
_cell.length_b   1.000
_cell.length_c   1.000
_cell.angle_alpha   90.00
_cell.angle_beta   90.00
_cell.angle_gamma   90.00
#
_symmetry.space_group_name_H-M   'P 1'
#
loop_
_entity.id
_entity.type
_entity.pdbx_description
1 polymer ?
#
loop_
_entity_poly.entity_id
_entity_poly.type
_entity_poly.pdbx_seq_one_letter_code
_entity_poly.pdbx_strand_id
1 'polypeptide(L)'
;ATYHYLLAGIDGSDKMAKRNPNSSFTFNETLNSIEKKVKGALTGGRKNKKEQQELGGEPQKCMIYKILMYHFEENDEILADEFERCVKGELLCGEHKAQCVDKVLKFIKNHQEKKEKLIDKARELLDID
;
A
#
# COMPACT_ATOMS: atom_id res chain seq x y z
N ALA A 1 -21.08 17.93 6.23
CA ALA A 1 -19.82 17.86 5.46
C ALA A 1 -19.06 16.62 5.92
N THR A 2 -18.41 15.91 5.00
CA THR A 2 -17.57 14.72 5.27
C THR A 2 -16.10 15.09 5.05
N TYR A 3 -15.23 14.68 5.98
CA TYR A 3 -13.79 14.91 5.91
C TYR A 3 -13.06 13.58 5.98
N HIS A 4 -11.93 13.47 5.29
CA HIS A 4 -11.09 12.27 5.28
C HIS A 4 -9.63 12.63 5.55
N TYR A 5 -8.90 11.70 6.14
CA TYR A 5 -7.45 11.82 6.30
C TYR A 5 -6.74 11.66 4.95
N LEU A 6 -5.66 12.42 4.77
CA LEU A 6 -4.79 12.27 3.62
C LEU A 6 -3.72 11.23 3.91
N LEU A 7 -3.52 10.32 2.98
CA LEU A 7 -2.41 9.38 3.02
C LEU A 7 -1.12 10.10 2.56
N ALA A 8 -0.07 9.98 3.36
CA ALA A 8 1.27 10.47 3.02
C ALA A 8 1.85 9.71 1.81
N GLY A 9 2.94 10.22 1.25
CA GLY A 9 3.72 9.50 0.24
C GLY A 9 4.22 8.17 0.81
N ILE A 10 4.20 7.11 -0.02
CA ILE A 10 4.63 5.78 0.40
C ILE A 10 6.14 5.73 0.71
N ASP A 11 6.89 6.71 0.21
CA ASP A 11 8.30 6.97 0.50
C ASP A 11 8.53 7.73 1.83
N GLY A 12 7.46 8.13 2.52
CA GLY A 12 7.51 8.91 3.75
C GLY A 12 7.40 10.43 3.55
N SER A 13 7.25 10.92 2.32
CA SER A 13 7.00 12.34 2.07
C SER A 13 5.61 12.76 2.56
N ASP A 14 5.43 14.04 2.89
CA ASP A 14 4.16 14.54 3.45
C ASP A 14 2.95 14.31 2.53
N LYS A 15 3.18 14.23 1.21
CA LYS A 15 2.11 14.12 0.22
C LYS A 15 2.53 13.28 -0.97
N MET A 16 1.63 12.39 -1.42
CA MET A 16 1.73 11.76 -2.73
C MET A 16 1.76 12.82 -3.85
N ALA A 17 2.81 12.80 -4.67
CA ALA A 17 2.99 13.80 -5.71
C ALA A 17 3.47 13.15 -7.01
N LYS A 18 2.78 13.44 -8.12
CA LYS A 18 3.17 12.93 -9.46
C LYS A 18 4.60 13.30 -9.86
N ARG A 19 5.10 14.46 -9.41
CA ARG A 19 6.49 14.91 -9.62
C ARG A 19 7.54 14.04 -8.91
N ASN A 20 7.13 13.29 -7.88
CA ASN A 20 7.95 12.32 -7.18
C ASN A 20 7.38 10.91 -7.43
N PRO A 21 7.85 10.22 -8.49
CA PRO A 21 7.30 8.92 -8.87
C PRO A 21 7.38 7.84 -7.79
N ASN A 22 8.26 7.97 -6.81
CA ASN A 22 8.39 6.98 -5.72
C ASN A 22 7.45 7.27 -4.54
N SER A 23 6.82 8.45 -4.49
CA SER A 23 5.84 8.79 -3.45
C SER A 23 4.50 8.08 -3.62
N SER A 24 4.22 7.52 -4.80
CA SER A 24 2.96 6.82 -5.10
C SER A 24 3.12 5.87 -6.29
N PHE A 25 2.16 4.97 -6.46
CA PHE A 25 2.01 4.21 -7.70
C PHE A 25 0.61 4.44 -8.27
N THR A 26 0.51 4.43 -9.59
CA THR A 26 -0.78 4.53 -10.29
C THR A 26 -1.25 3.15 -10.75
N PHE A 27 -2.57 2.98 -10.90
CA PHE A 27 -3.14 1.68 -11.30
C PHE A 27 -2.88 1.30 -12.76
N ASN A 28 -2.34 2.22 -13.56
CA ASN A 28 -1.93 1.98 -14.94
C ASN A 28 -0.45 1.60 -15.07
N GLU A 29 0.30 1.56 -13.97
CA GLU A 29 1.68 1.09 -14.00
C GLU A 29 1.75 -0.43 -14.15
N THR A 30 2.90 -0.91 -14.63
CA THR A 30 3.18 -2.35 -14.68
C THR A 30 3.24 -2.93 -13.27
N LEU A 31 2.82 -4.19 -13.11
CA LEU A 31 2.87 -4.88 -11.82
C LEU A 31 4.27 -4.86 -11.20
N ASN A 32 5.33 -5.02 -12.01
CA ASN A 32 6.72 -4.94 -11.57
C ASN A 32 7.11 -3.54 -11.03
N SER A 33 6.63 -2.46 -11.67
CA SER A 33 6.84 -1.09 -11.17
C SER A 33 6.21 -0.91 -9.79
N ILE A 34 4.95 -1.35 -9.66
CA ILE A 34 4.18 -1.26 -8.41
C ILE A 34 4.86 -2.07 -7.30
N GLU A 35 5.23 -3.32 -7.60
CA GLU A 35 5.96 -4.18 -6.67
C GLU A 35 7.23 -3.51 -6.15
N LYS A 36 8.06 -2.95 -7.05
CA LYS A 36 9.30 -2.25 -6.68
C LYS A 36 9.03 -1.07 -5.76
N LYS A 37 7.99 -0.28 -6.04
CA LYS A 37 7.60 0.88 -5.23
C LYS A 37 7.08 0.49 -3.86
N VAL A 38 6.22 -0.54 -3.77
CA VAL A 38 5.71 -1.05 -2.49
C VAL A 38 6.86 -1.65 -1.66
N LYS A 39 7.76 -2.44 -2.27
CA LYS A 39 8.96 -2.95 -1.59
C LYS A 39 9.87 -1.82 -1.10
N GLY A 40 9.93 -0.70 -1.84
CA GLY A 40 10.68 0.50 -1.49
C GLY A 40 10.02 1.41 -0.46
N ALA A 41 8.77 1.16 -0.06
CA ALA A 41 8.02 2.04 0.82
C ALA A 41 8.65 2.14 2.24
N LEU A 42 8.47 3.30 2.86
CA LEU A 42 8.92 3.59 4.22
C LEU A 42 8.22 2.67 5.22
N THR A 43 9.01 2.08 6.11
CA THR A 43 8.53 1.25 7.21
C THR A 43 8.84 1.90 8.55
N GLY A 44 8.01 1.63 9.55
CA GLY A 44 8.30 1.95 10.96
C GLY A 44 9.15 0.88 11.66
N GLY A 45 9.89 0.08 10.91
CA GLY A 45 10.74 -0.98 11.46
C GLY A 45 12.05 -0.48 12.05
N ARG A 46 12.78 -1.39 12.69
CA ARG A 46 14.13 -1.11 13.25
C ARG A 46 15.25 -1.33 12.24
N LYS A 47 16.47 -0.99 12.64
CA LYS A 47 17.67 -1.08 11.79
C LYS A 47 17.98 -2.51 11.34
N ASN A 48 17.69 -3.50 12.19
CA ASN A 48 17.97 -4.90 11.93
C ASN A 48 16.92 -5.82 12.59
N LYS A 49 16.95 -7.10 12.21
CA LYS A 49 16.02 -8.13 12.71
C LYS A 49 16.02 -8.24 14.24
N LYS A 50 17.20 -8.23 14.87
CA LYS A 50 17.33 -8.40 16.31
C LYS A 50 16.63 -7.26 17.06
N GLU A 51 16.91 -6.01 16.68
CA GLU A 51 16.24 -4.85 17.26
C GLU A 51 14.73 -4.86 17.00
N GLN A 52 14.28 -5.28 15.82
CA GLN A 52 12.84 -5.41 15.53
C GLN A 52 12.17 -6.40 16.48
N GLN A 53 12.80 -7.55 16.75
CA GLN A 53 12.28 -8.58 17.65
C GLN A 53 12.30 -8.13 19.12
N GLU A 54 13.30 -7.36 19.53
CA GLU A 54 13.44 -6.90 20.92
C GLU A 54 12.57 -5.66 21.23
N LEU A 55 12.44 -4.74 20.28
CA LEU A 55 11.82 -3.42 20.50
C LEU A 55 10.50 -3.22 19.75
N GLY A 56 10.08 -4.18 18.93
CA GLY A 56 8.93 -4.03 18.05
C GLY A 56 9.11 -3.00 16.94
N GLY A 57 8.11 -2.92 16.07
CA GLY A 57 7.98 -1.86 15.07
C GLY A 57 7.04 -0.73 15.51
N GLU A 58 6.97 0.32 14.69
CA GLU A 58 6.07 1.47 14.83
C GLU A 58 5.07 1.51 13.66
N PRO A 59 3.97 0.73 13.69
CA PRO A 59 3.00 0.69 12.58
C PRO A 59 2.42 2.05 12.21
N GLN A 60 2.30 2.97 13.17
CA GLN A 60 1.80 4.33 12.98
C GLN A 60 2.68 5.19 12.04
N LYS A 61 3.96 4.82 11.88
CA LYS A 61 4.91 5.44 10.93
C LYS A 61 5.09 4.62 9.66
N CYS A 62 4.50 3.44 9.58
CA CYS A 62 4.73 2.48 8.51
C CYS A 62 3.78 2.71 7.33
N MET A 63 4.30 2.98 6.14
CA MET A 63 3.46 3.14 4.95
C MET A 63 2.89 1.82 4.45
N ILE A 64 3.55 0.69 4.71
CA ILE A 64 3.01 -0.65 4.39
C ILE A 64 1.70 -0.90 5.14
N TYR A 65 1.70 -0.68 6.46
CA TYR A 65 0.51 -0.84 7.29
C TYR A 65 -0.59 0.14 6.87
N LYS A 66 -0.25 1.42 6.64
CA LYS A 66 -1.25 2.41 6.21
C LYS A 66 -1.85 2.07 4.85
N ILE A 67 -1.07 1.63 3.88
CA ILE A 67 -1.59 1.27 2.55
C ILE A 67 -2.58 0.10 2.66
N LEU A 68 -2.26 -0.92 3.46
CA LEU A 68 -3.17 -2.03 3.76
C LEU A 68 -4.46 -1.51 4.40
N MET A 69 -4.33 -0.80 5.52
CA MET A 69 -5.46 -0.27 6.30
C MET A 69 -6.40 0.65 5.50
N TYR A 70 -5.86 1.48 4.59
CA TYR A 70 -6.68 2.41 3.82
C TYR A 70 -7.32 1.77 2.57
N HIS A 71 -6.72 0.74 1.98
CA HIS A 71 -7.05 0.35 0.61
C HIS A 71 -7.06 -1.15 0.31
N PHE A 72 -6.24 -1.98 0.98
CA PHE A 72 -5.93 -3.33 0.48
C PHE A 72 -6.16 -4.46 1.48
N GLU A 73 -6.59 -4.13 2.71
CA GLU A 73 -7.14 -5.09 3.66
C GLU A 73 -8.50 -4.58 4.14
N GLU A 74 -9.53 -5.41 3.99
CA GLU A 74 -10.92 -5.09 4.38
C GLU A 74 -11.27 -5.72 5.73
N ASN A 75 -10.49 -6.69 6.20
CA ASN A 75 -10.71 -7.35 7.48
C ASN A 75 -9.93 -6.66 8.60
N ASP A 76 -10.67 -5.96 9.46
CA ASP A 76 -10.13 -5.26 10.64
C ASP A 76 -9.38 -6.19 11.61
N GLU A 77 -9.79 -7.46 11.72
CA GLU A 77 -9.10 -8.44 12.59
C GLU A 77 -7.70 -8.76 12.08
N ILE A 78 -7.52 -8.83 10.75
CA ILE A 78 -6.20 -9.04 10.14
C ILE A 78 -5.31 -7.83 10.41
N LEU A 79 -5.84 -6.61 10.24
CA LEU A 79 -5.09 -5.38 10.53
C LEU A 79 -4.70 -5.29 12.01
N ALA A 80 -5.61 -5.66 12.92
CA ALA A 80 -5.34 -5.69 14.35
C ALA A 80 -4.23 -6.69 14.71
N ASP A 81 -4.27 -7.91 14.15
CA ASP A 81 -3.22 -8.93 14.33
C ASP A 81 -1.87 -8.44 13.79
N GLU A 82 -1.83 -7.92 12.57
CA GLU A 82 -0.61 -7.40 11.95
C GLU A 82 -0.02 -6.23 12.76
N PHE A 83 -0.87 -5.36 13.31
CA PHE A 83 -0.46 -4.27 14.19
C PHE A 83 0.18 -4.82 15.47
N GLU A 84 -0.51 -5.73 16.16
CA GLU A 84 -0.06 -6.31 17.43
C GLU A 84 1.24 -7.08 17.26
N ARG A 85 1.33 -7.96 16.25
CA ARG A 85 2.54 -8.73 15.94
C ARG A 85 3.71 -7.82 15.55
N CYS A 86 3.46 -6.72 14.84
CA CYS A 86 4.49 -5.74 14.53
C CYS A 86 5.02 -5.06 15.81
N VAL A 87 4.14 -4.60 16.69
CA VAL A 87 4.52 -3.96 17.97
C VAL A 87 5.23 -4.93 18.91
N LYS A 88 4.90 -6.22 18.88
CA LYS A 88 5.61 -7.26 19.65
C LYS A 88 6.92 -7.72 19.01
N GLY A 89 7.25 -7.27 17.80
CA GLY A 89 8.45 -7.71 17.09
C GLY A 89 8.34 -9.10 16.44
N GLU A 90 7.13 -9.66 16.41
CA GLU A 90 6.82 -10.98 15.84
C GLU A 90 6.64 -10.92 14.32
N LEU A 91 6.31 -9.75 13.77
CA LEU A 91 6.18 -9.50 12.33
C LEU A 91 7.36 -8.67 11.82
N LEU A 92 8.13 -9.24 10.89
CA LEU A 92 9.26 -8.54 10.26
C LEU A 92 8.78 -7.69 9.08
N CYS A 93 9.43 -6.54 8.86
CA CYS A 93 9.06 -5.64 7.76
C CYS A 93 9.16 -6.28 6.38
N GLY A 94 10.10 -7.21 6.17
CA GLY A 94 10.22 -7.94 4.89
C GLY A 94 9.03 -8.86 4.62
N GLU A 95 8.56 -9.56 5.65
CA GLU A 95 7.37 -10.43 5.58
C GLU A 95 6.12 -9.60 5.31
N HIS A 96 5.90 -8.55 6.10
CA HIS A 96 4.75 -7.66 5.95
C HIS A 96 4.74 -6.95 4.58
N LYS A 97 5.91 -6.58 4.06
CA LYS A 97 6.04 -6.05 2.69
C LYS A 97 5.62 -7.06 1.63
N ALA A 98 6.01 -8.33 1.77
CA ALA A 98 5.63 -9.36 0.82
C ALA A 98 4.11 -9.57 0.79
N GLN A 99 3.47 -9.66 1.96
CA GLN A 99 2.02 -9.75 2.10
C GLN A 99 1.30 -8.57 1.45
N CYS A 100 1.81 -7.35 1.67
CA CYS A 100 1.27 -6.13 1.06
C CYS A 100 1.41 -6.14 -0.46
N VAL A 101 2.56 -6.54 -0.99
CA VAL A 101 2.77 -6.70 -2.44
C VAL A 101 1.74 -7.66 -3.03
N ASP A 102 1.54 -8.82 -2.42
CA ASP A 102 0.61 -9.82 -2.96
C ASP A 102 -0.83 -9.29 -3.04
N LYS A 103 -1.29 -8.60 -1.98
CA LYS A 103 -2.62 -7.96 -1.94
C LYS A 103 -2.76 -6.85 -2.97
N VAL A 104 -1.76 -5.96 -3.06
CA VAL A 104 -1.75 -4.86 -4.03
C VAL A 104 -1.76 -5.40 -5.46
N LEU A 105 -0.87 -6.32 -5.81
CA LEU A 105 -0.77 -6.84 -7.18
C LEU A 105 -2.03 -7.61 -7.59
N LYS A 106 -2.63 -8.39 -6.67
CA LYS A 106 -3.91 -9.07 -6.91
C LYS A 106 -5.01 -8.06 -7.19
N PHE A 107 -5.12 -7.00 -6.40
CA PHE A 107 -6.10 -5.93 -6.62
C PHE A 107 -5.88 -5.24 -7.97
N ILE A 108 -4.65 -4.84 -8.26
CA ILE A 108 -4.33 -4.08 -9.49
C ILE A 108 -4.61 -4.91 -10.73
N LYS A 109 -4.24 -6.19 -10.74
CA LYS A 109 -4.54 -7.08 -11.87
C LYS A 109 -6.05 -7.15 -12.12
N ASN A 110 -6.84 -7.40 -11.08
CA ASN A 110 -8.29 -7.45 -11.18
C ASN A 110 -8.89 -6.09 -11.62
N HIS A 111 -8.33 -4.98 -11.14
CA HIS A 111 -8.75 -3.64 -11.53
C HIS A 111 -8.48 -3.38 -13.01
N GLN A 112 -7.28 -3.70 -13.50
CA GLN A 112 -6.90 -3.53 -14.90
C GLN A 112 -7.80 -4.35 -15.84
N GLU A 113 -8.09 -5.60 -15.49
CA GLU A 113 -9.01 -6.46 -16.26
C GLU A 113 -10.45 -5.90 -16.30
N LYS A 114 -10.95 -5.35 -15.19
CA LYS A 114 -12.28 -4.70 -15.14
C LYS A 114 -12.30 -3.40 -15.92
N LYS A 115 -11.26 -2.58 -15.78
CA LYS A 115 -11.13 -1.30 -16.47
C LYS A 115 -11.21 -1.49 -17.98
N GLU A 116 -10.46 -2.45 -18.52
CA GLU A 116 -10.43 -2.73 -19.97
C GLU A 116 -11.83 -3.00 -20.53
N LYS A 117 -12.61 -3.83 -19.83
CA LYS A 117 -14.00 -4.17 -20.22
C LYS A 117 -14.97 -3.00 -20.16
N LEU A 118 -14.58 -1.89 -19.51
CA LEU A 118 -15.43 -0.73 -19.27
C LEU A 118 -14.98 0.50 -20.05
N ILE A 119 -13.90 0.44 -20.85
CA ILE A 119 -13.42 1.59 -21.63
C ILE A 119 -14.48 2.04 -22.64
N ASP A 120 -15.11 1.13 -23.36
CA ASP A 120 -16.14 1.48 -24.35
C ASP A 120 -17.36 2.11 -23.67
N LYS A 121 -17.73 1.60 -22.49
CA LYS A 121 -18.81 2.21 -21.70
C LYS A 121 -18.44 3.61 -21.22
N ALA A 122 -17.18 3.84 -20.86
CA ALA A 122 -16.71 5.17 -20.47
C ALA A 122 -16.72 6.16 -21.65
N ARG A 123 -16.41 5.71 -22.87
CA ARG A 123 -16.54 6.49 -24.11
C ARG A 123 -17.98 6.86 -24.41
N GLU A 124 -18.89 5.89 -24.33
CA GLU A 124 -20.34 6.10 -24.48
C GLU A 124 -20.86 7.15 -23.49
N LEU A 125 -20.45 7.08 -22.23
CA LEU A 125 -20.87 8.04 -21.20
C LEU A 125 -20.35 9.47 -21.42
N LEU A 126 -19.29 9.63 -22.20
CA LEU A 126 -18.67 10.93 -22.48
C LEU A 126 -19.06 11.47 -23.86
N ASP A 127 -19.87 10.74 -24.64
CA ASP A 127 -20.19 11.05 -26.04
C ASP A 127 -18.92 11.28 -26.90
N ILE A 128 -17.89 10.45 -26.68
CA ILE A 128 -16.62 10.49 -27.44
C ILE A 128 -16.47 9.16 -28.18
N ASP A 129 -16.37 9.21 -29.51
CA ASP A 129 -16.05 8.06 -30.38
C ASP A 129 -14.65 7.49 -30.11
#